data_AF-A0A837HI01-F1
#
_entry.id   AF-A0A837HI01-F1
#
_cell.length_a   1.000
_cell.length_b   1.000
_cell.length_c   1.000
_cell.angle_alpha   90.00
_cell.angle_beta   90.00
_cell.angle_gamma   90.00
#
_symmetry.space_group_name_H-M   'P 1'
#
loop_
_entity.id
_entity.type
_entity.pdbx_description
1 polymer ?
#
loop_
_entity_poly.entity_id
_entity_poly.type
_entity_poly.pdbx_seq_one_letter_code
_entity_poly.pdbx_strand_id
1 'polypeptide(L)'
;MILFDILIRIIYGRINDIAMSNIVNNPSLQKFFLYARKSTDIEDMQVQSIEGQLDELRLLAKRENITIVEELVEKQSAKVPGRPIFNKMLEMIEEGRANGIISWHPDRLARNSVDGGRIIYLVDTEKISALKFNTFWFEPTPQGKFMLSISFSQSKYYVDSLSENTRRGLRQKARNGNFPGVAPRGYLNDTRNRT
;
A
#
# COMPACT_ATOMS: atom_id res chain seq x y z
N MET A 1 -12.35 -49.36 -40.04
CA MET A 1 -12.12 -49.17 -38.59
C MET A 1 -10.89 -48.31 -38.30
N ILE A 2 -9.74 -48.54 -38.96
CA ILE A 2 -8.48 -47.83 -38.69
C ILE A 2 -8.51 -46.32 -39.05
N LEU A 3 -9.19 -45.94 -40.15
CA LEU A 3 -9.29 -44.52 -40.56
C LEU A 3 -10.08 -43.65 -39.56
N PHE A 4 -11.03 -44.24 -38.82
CA PHE A 4 -11.86 -43.49 -37.87
C PHE A 4 -11.08 -43.14 -36.60
N ASP A 5 -10.23 -44.05 -36.11
CA ASP A 5 -9.35 -43.83 -34.96
C ASP A 5 -8.24 -42.80 -35.25
N ILE A 6 -7.72 -42.77 -36.47
CA ILE A 6 -6.73 -41.76 -36.90
C ILE A 6 -7.38 -40.38 -36.93
N LEU A 7 -8.60 -40.26 -37.45
CA LEU A 7 -9.34 -39.00 -37.48
C LEU A 7 -9.64 -38.48 -36.07
N ILE A 8 -10.09 -39.36 -35.16
CA ILE A 8 -10.34 -39.02 -33.75
C ILE A 8 -9.05 -38.57 -33.06
N ARG A 9 -7.91 -39.25 -33.27
CA ARG A 9 -6.61 -38.84 -32.69
C ARG A 9 -6.12 -37.49 -33.21
N ILE A 10 -6.30 -37.19 -34.50
CA ILE A 10 -5.90 -35.89 -35.08
C ILE A 10 -6.80 -34.77 -34.55
N ILE A 11 -8.11 -35.01 -34.44
CA ILE A 11 -9.07 -34.04 -33.91
C ILE A 11 -8.81 -33.79 -32.41
N TYR A 12 -8.65 -34.84 -31.60
CA TYR A 12 -8.34 -34.69 -30.17
C TYR A 12 -6.95 -34.09 -29.94
N GLY A 13 -5.94 -34.46 -30.73
CA GLY A 13 -4.60 -33.87 -30.66
C GLY A 13 -4.64 -32.37 -30.95
N ARG A 14 -5.32 -31.97 -32.04
CA ARG A 14 -5.46 -30.56 -32.43
C ARG A 14 -6.34 -29.75 -31.46
N ILE A 15 -7.37 -30.36 -30.87
CA ILE A 15 -8.16 -29.73 -29.79
C ILE A 15 -7.30 -29.54 -28.54
N ASN A 16 -6.46 -30.51 -28.18
CA ASN A 16 -5.52 -30.37 -27.06
C ASN A 16 -4.43 -29.34 -27.33
N ASP A 17 -3.91 -29.23 -28.55
CA ASP A 17 -2.94 -28.20 -28.93
C ASP A 17 -3.57 -26.80 -28.94
N ILE A 18 -4.82 -26.67 -29.40
CA ILE A 18 -5.58 -25.41 -29.34
C ILE A 18 -5.93 -25.05 -27.88
N ALA A 19 -6.32 -26.03 -27.07
CA ALA A 19 -6.56 -25.84 -25.63
C ALA A 19 -5.26 -25.45 -24.89
N MET A 20 -4.12 -26.07 -25.23
CA MET A 20 -2.82 -25.70 -24.65
C MET A 20 -2.31 -24.34 -25.14
N SER A 21 -2.56 -23.97 -26.40
CA SER A 21 -2.20 -22.64 -26.90
C SER A 21 -3.00 -21.51 -26.22
N ASN A 22 -4.24 -21.79 -25.80
CA ASN A 22 -5.08 -20.85 -25.04
C ASN A 22 -4.78 -20.85 -23.53
N ILE A 23 -4.14 -21.89 -22.99
CA ILE A 23 -3.60 -21.91 -21.62
C ILE A 23 -2.26 -21.15 -21.53
N VAL A 24 -1.59 -20.90 -22.66
CA VAL A 24 -0.39 -20.03 -22.74
C VAL A 24 -0.75 -18.53 -22.71
N ASN A 25 -2.03 -18.16 -22.73
CA ASN A 25 -2.47 -16.89 -22.14
C ASN A 25 -2.53 -17.04 -20.63
N ASN A 26 -1.37 -17.30 -20.03
CA ASN A 26 -1.15 -17.22 -18.61
C ASN A 26 -1.61 -15.80 -18.21
N PRO A 27 -2.60 -15.61 -17.30
CA PRO A 27 -2.84 -14.29 -16.74
C PRO A 27 -1.50 -13.89 -16.13
N SER A 28 -0.79 -13.01 -16.83
CA SER A 28 0.61 -12.65 -16.60
C SER A 28 0.90 -12.71 -15.12
N LEU A 29 1.85 -13.54 -14.67
CA LEU A 29 2.33 -13.56 -13.28
C LEU A 29 2.51 -12.11 -12.84
N GLN A 30 1.51 -11.58 -12.14
CA GLN A 30 1.47 -10.15 -11.88
C GLN A 30 2.62 -9.89 -10.91
N LYS A 31 3.48 -8.96 -11.32
CA LYS A 31 4.69 -8.62 -10.60
C LYS A 31 4.34 -7.50 -9.65
N PHE A 32 4.51 -7.75 -8.36
CA PHE A 32 4.17 -6.80 -7.31
C PHE A 32 5.41 -6.30 -6.59
N PHE A 33 5.38 -5.03 -6.20
CA PHE A 33 6.23 -4.53 -5.14
C PHE A 33 5.53 -4.68 -3.80
N LEU A 34 6.23 -5.22 -2.81
CA LEU A 34 5.78 -5.21 -1.43
C LEU A 34 6.26 -3.92 -0.79
N TYR A 35 5.33 -3.08 -0.35
CA TYR A 35 5.65 -1.81 0.28
C TYR A 35 5.17 -1.81 1.73
N ALA A 36 6.11 -1.57 2.65
CA ALA A 36 5.84 -1.45 4.08
C ALA A 36 6.49 -0.18 4.65
N ARG A 37 5.87 0.40 5.68
CA ARG A 37 6.35 1.63 6.31
C ARG A 37 6.37 1.51 7.82
N LYS A 38 7.52 1.82 8.43
CA LYS A 38 7.63 1.98 9.88
C LYS A 38 7.07 3.36 10.25
N SER A 39 6.03 3.42 11.10
CA SER A 39 5.56 4.71 11.61
C SER A 39 6.62 5.25 12.58
N THR A 40 7.21 6.41 12.27
CA THR A 40 8.07 7.16 13.20
C THR A 40 7.28 8.04 14.15
N ASP A 41 6.02 8.32 13.80
CA ASP A 41 5.15 9.15 14.61
C ASP A 41 4.16 8.24 15.34
N ILE A 42 4.26 8.27 16.66
CA ILE A 42 3.28 7.82 17.68
C ILE A 42 3.46 6.36 18.13
N GLU A 43 3.66 6.23 19.45
CA GLU A 43 3.35 5.05 20.26
C GLU A 43 1.84 4.75 20.18
N ASP A 44 1.34 4.38 19.00
CA ASP A 44 0.04 3.74 18.92
C ASP A 44 0.27 2.31 19.41
N MET A 45 -0.06 2.12 20.68
CA MET A 45 -0.27 0.83 21.31
C MET A 45 -0.99 -0.09 20.31
N GLN A 46 -0.34 -1.21 19.96
CA GLN A 46 -0.79 -2.25 19.00
C GLN A 46 -0.52 -2.04 17.49
N VAL A 47 0.39 -1.17 17.06
CA VAL A 47 0.91 -1.29 15.68
C VAL A 47 1.89 -2.48 15.62
N GLN A 48 1.52 -3.53 14.88
CA GLN A 48 2.40 -4.67 14.61
C GLN A 48 3.80 -4.20 14.19
N SER A 49 4.83 -4.92 14.64
CA SER A 49 6.20 -4.70 14.21
C SER A 49 6.27 -4.68 12.69
N ILE A 50 7.25 -3.97 12.13
CA ILE A 50 7.46 -3.94 10.68
C ILE A 50 7.62 -5.36 10.13
N GLU A 51 8.24 -6.26 10.88
CA GLU A 51 8.38 -7.68 10.54
C GLU A 51 7.03 -8.39 10.49
N GLY A 52 6.15 -8.17 11.46
CA GLY A 52 4.79 -8.74 11.44
C GLY A 52 3.99 -8.27 10.21
N GLN A 53 4.12 -6.99 9.83
CA GLN A 53 3.50 -6.48 8.61
C GLN A 53 4.06 -7.17 7.36
N LEU A 54 5.38 -7.36 7.27
CA LEU A 54 6.01 -8.04 6.13
C LEU A 54 5.55 -9.50 6.03
N ASP A 55 5.46 -10.21 7.16
CA ASP A 55 5.08 -11.62 7.18
C ASP A 55 3.64 -11.84 6.74
N GLU A 56 2.71 -10.98 7.16
CA GLU A 56 1.34 -11.03 6.67
C GLU A 56 1.21 -10.66 5.19
N LEU A 57 1.98 -9.67 4.71
CA LEU A 57 1.99 -9.32 3.29
C LEU A 57 2.57 -10.45 2.44
N ARG A 58 3.60 -11.15 2.93
CA ARG A 58 4.12 -12.37 2.30
C ARG A 58 3.09 -13.49 2.30
N LEU A 59 2.32 -13.65 3.38
CA LEU A 59 1.24 -14.64 3.45
C LEU A 59 0.12 -14.32 2.46
N LEU A 60 -0.26 -13.05 2.34
CA LEU A 60 -1.23 -12.58 1.37
C LEU A 60 -0.74 -12.83 -0.07
N ALA A 61 0.52 -12.49 -0.37
CA ALA A 61 1.11 -12.76 -1.66
C ALA A 61 1.11 -14.27 -2.01
N LYS A 62 1.45 -15.13 -1.04
CA LYS A 62 1.37 -16.59 -1.21
C LYS A 62 -0.05 -17.07 -1.47
N ARG A 63 -1.04 -16.55 -0.71
CA ARG A 63 -2.46 -16.92 -0.86
C ARG A 63 -3.01 -16.56 -2.24
N GLU A 64 -2.63 -15.40 -2.77
CA GLU A 64 -3.09 -14.91 -4.06
C GLU A 64 -2.18 -15.31 -5.24
N ASN A 65 -1.16 -16.15 -5.00
CA ASN A 65 -0.17 -16.58 -5.99
C ASN A 65 0.53 -15.40 -6.72
N ILE A 66 0.84 -14.36 -5.95
CA ILE A 66 1.48 -13.13 -6.41
C ILE A 66 3.01 -13.28 -6.37
N THR A 67 3.69 -12.81 -7.41
CA THR A 67 5.17 -12.74 -7.44
C THR A 67 5.65 -11.39 -6.93
N ILE A 68 6.37 -11.39 -5.81
CA ILE A 68 7.01 -10.17 -5.27
C ILE A 68 8.36 -9.97 -5.98
N VAL A 69 8.55 -8.82 -6.62
CA VAL A 69 9.81 -8.44 -7.29
C VAL A 69 10.82 -7.89 -6.30
N GLU A 70 10.36 -7.01 -5.40
CA GLU A 70 11.20 -6.34 -4.41
C GLU A 70 10.36 -5.98 -3.18
N GLU A 71 10.98 -6.08 -2.00
CA GLU A 71 10.41 -5.62 -0.73
C GLU A 71 11.01 -4.25 -0.37
N LEU A 72 10.15 -3.25 -0.26
CA LEU A 72 10.52 -1.85 -0.03
C LEU A 72 10.03 -1.41 1.35
N VAL A 73 10.98 -1.12 2.24
CA VAL A 73 10.70 -0.72 3.62
C VAL A 73 11.13 0.72 3.86
N GLU A 74 10.16 1.60 4.11
CA GLU A 74 10.41 3.01 4.36
C GLU A 74 10.31 3.39 5.84
N LYS A 75 11.28 4.16 6.34
CA LYS A 75 11.33 4.66 7.73
C LYS A 75 10.82 6.09 7.88
N GLN A 76 10.39 6.76 6.81
CA GLN A 76 9.95 8.16 6.83
C GLN A 76 8.42 8.29 6.98
N SER A 77 7.95 9.41 7.54
CA SER A 77 6.52 9.71 7.71
C SER A 77 5.88 10.13 6.37
N ALA A 78 4.68 9.64 6.08
CA ALA A 78 3.96 9.94 4.82
C ALA A 78 3.26 11.33 4.80
N LYS A 79 3.57 12.19 5.78
CA LYS A 79 3.01 13.54 5.92
C LYS A 79 3.59 14.54 4.91
N VAL A 80 4.88 14.39 4.58
CA VAL A 80 5.61 15.30 3.69
C VAL A 80 5.89 14.59 2.36
N PRO A 81 5.62 15.23 1.21
CA PRO A 81 6.00 14.67 -0.09
C PRO A 81 7.52 14.64 -0.25
N GLY A 82 8.04 13.71 -1.07
CA GLY A 82 9.50 13.57 -1.29
C GLY A 82 10.11 12.34 -0.61
N ARG A 83 9.40 11.20 -0.68
CA ARG A 83 9.83 9.92 -0.12
C ARG A 83 10.73 9.18 -1.12
N PRO A 84 12.02 8.98 -0.85
CA PRO A 84 12.96 8.45 -1.84
C PRO A 84 12.64 7.01 -2.23
N ILE A 85 12.21 6.16 -1.29
CA ILE A 85 11.90 4.75 -1.57
C ILE A 85 10.58 4.64 -2.33
N PHE A 86 9.56 5.38 -1.89
CA PHE A 86 8.28 5.43 -2.58
C PHE A 86 8.40 6.01 -4.00
N ASN A 87 9.15 7.10 -4.19
CA ASN A 87 9.36 7.68 -5.52
C ASN A 87 10.10 6.70 -6.44
N LYS A 88 11.15 6.05 -5.95
CA LYS A 88 11.87 5.01 -6.69
C LYS A 88 10.94 3.84 -7.06
N MET A 89 10.04 3.43 -6.17
CA MET A 89 9.03 2.42 -6.47
C MET A 89 8.14 2.84 -7.65
N LEU A 90 7.63 4.08 -7.63
CA LEU A 90 6.78 4.59 -8.71
C LEU A 90 7.54 4.67 -10.04
N GLU A 91 8.79 5.14 -10.03
CA GLU A 91 9.66 5.16 -11.20
C GLU A 91 9.85 3.73 -11.77
N MET A 92 10.12 2.74 -10.92
CA MET A 92 10.26 1.34 -11.35
C MET A 92 8.94 0.76 -11.93
N ILE A 93 7.78 1.22 -11.46
CA ILE A 93 6.48 0.86 -12.04
C ILE A 93 6.30 1.50 -13.41
N GLU A 94 6.68 2.77 -13.57
CA GLU A 94 6.63 3.47 -14.85
C GLU A 94 7.54 2.82 -15.90
N GLU A 95 8.70 2.32 -15.48
CA GLU A 95 9.64 1.49 -16.25
C GLU A 95 9.11 0.09 -16.60
N GLY A 96 8.00 -0.36 -15.98
CA GLY A 96 7.38 -1.66 -16.24
C GLY A 96 8.02 -2.84 -15.50
N ARG A 97 8.81 -2.59 -14.43
CA ARG A 97 9.40 -3.69 -13.63
C ARG A 97 8.36 -4.48 -12.85
N ALA A 98 7.29 -3.80 -12.43
CA ALA A 98 6.15 -4.35 -11.73
C ALA A 98 4.88 -3.61 -12.15
N ASN A 99 3.73 -4.28 -12.06
CA ASN A 99 2.42 -3.75 -12.41
C ASN A 99 1.45 -3.76 -11.21
N GLY A 100 1.91 -4.17 -10.03
CA GLY A 100 1.10 -4.12 -8.82
C GLY A 100 1.87 -3.68 -7.57
N ILE A 101 1.11 -3.26 -6.56
CA ILE A 101 1.65 -2.95 -5.23
C ILE A 101 0.85 -3.70 -4.19
N ILE A 102 1.54 -4.36 -3.27
CA ILE A 102 0.96 -4.99 -2.09
C ILE A 102 1.41 -4.19 -0.86
N SER A 103 0.44 -3.76 -0.05
CA SER A 103 0.67 -2.91 1.13
C SER A 103 -0.32 -3.27 2.22
N TRP A 104 -0.03 -2.97 3.48
CA TRP A 104 -0.94 -3.32 4.57
C TRP A 104 -2.32 -2.66 4.45
N HIS A 105 -2.32 -1.34 4.25
CA HIS A 105 -3.53 -0.51 4.19
C HIS A 105 -3.22 0.74 3.33
N PRO A 106 -4.22 1.37 2.67
CA PRO A 106 -4.00 2.56 1.82
C PRO A 106 -3.27 3.72 2.51
N ASP A 107 -3.51 3.94 3.80
CA ASP A 107 -2.83 4.95 4.62
C ASP A 107 -1.29 4.75 4.73
N ARG A 108 -0.78 3.56 4.40
CA ARG A 108 0.65 3.28 4.32
C ARG A 108 1.24 3.76 3.01
N LEU A 109 0.45 3.77 1.93
CA LEU A 109 0.87 4.25 0.62
C LEU A 109 0.90 5.78 0.55
N ALA A 110 -0.13 6.47 1.03
CA ALA A 110 -0.20 7.93 0.99
C ALA A 110 -1.04 8.52 2.12
N ARG A 111 -0.55 9.62 2.73
CA ARG A 111 -1.30 10.48 3.67
C ARG A 111 -1.30 11.95 3.26
N ASN A 112 -0.98 12.21 1.99
CA ASN A 112 -0.97 13.53 1.38
C ASN A 112 -1.63 13.46 0.00
N SER A 113 -2.12 14.60 -0.47
CA SER A 113 -2.85 14.69 -1.74
C SER A 113 -1.97 14.49 -2.97
N VAL A 114 -0.66 14.74 -2.87
CA VAL A 114 0.28 14.62 -4.00
C VAL A 114 0.55 13.15 -4.32
N ASP A 115 0.98 12.38 -3.33
CA ASP A 115 1.32 10.97 -3.49
C ASP A 115 0.07 10.12 -3.75
N GLY A 116 -1.05 10.44 -3.09
CA GLY A 116 -2.33 9.77 -3.34
C GLY A 116 -2.81 9.99 -4.77
N GLY A 117 -2.71 11.23 -5.27
CA GLY A 117 -3.03 11.57 -6.65
C GLY A 117 -2.13 10.86 -7.67
N ARG A 118 -0.83 10.72 -7.38
CA ARG A 118 0.11 9.96 -8.23
C ARG A 118 -0.29 8.48 -8.36
N ILE A 119 -0.68 7.82 -7.27
CA ILE A 119 -1.12 6.42 -7.31
C ILE A 119 -2.39 6.29 -8.16
N ILE A 120 -3.38 7.17 -7.93
CA ILE A 120 -4.63 7.17 -8.71
C ILE A 120 -4.34 7.37 -10.20
N TYR A 121 -3.46 8.32 -10.54
CA TYR A 121 -3.05 8.57 -11.92
C TYR A 121 -2.37 7.34 -12.55
N LEU A 122 -1.52 6.63 -11.82
CA LEU A 122 -0.87 5.41 -12.32
C LEU A 122 -1.86 4.25 -12.49
N VAL A 123 -2.92 4.21 -11.69
CA VAL A 123 -4.04 3.27 -11.88
C VAL A 123 -4.88 3.68 -13.11
N ASP A 124 -5.11 4.97 -13.31
CA ASP A 124 -5.85 5.49 -14.47
C ASP A 124 -5.13 5.25 -15.81
N THR A 125 -3.80 5.33 -15.79
CA THR A 125 -2.95 5.05 -16.96
C THR A 125 -2.61 3.56 -17.12
N GLU A 126 -3.22 2.68 -16.32
CA GLU A 126 -3.02 1.23 -16.33
C GLU A 126 -1.58 0.77 -16.07
N LYS A 127 -0.71 1.68 -15.61
CA LYS A 127 0.65 1.35 -15.14
C LYS A 127 0.61 0.50 -13.87
N ILE A 128 -0.37 0.78 -13.00
CA ILE A 128 -0.73 -0.09 -11.88
C ILE A 128 -2.01 -0.83 -12.26
N SER A 129 -1.88 -2.12 -12.58
CA SER A 129 -3.02 -2.99 -12.88
C SER A 129 -3.73 -3.50 -11.64
N ALA A 130 -3.03 -3.59 -10.50
CA ALA A 130 -3.59 -4.12 -9.26
C ALA A 130 -2.96 -3.50 -8.01
N LEU A 131 -3.80 -3.16 -7.03
CA LEU A 131 -3.39 -2.84 -5.67
C LEU A 131 -4.00 -3.86 -4.74
N LYS A 132 -3.18 -4.44 -3.85
CA LYS A 132 -3.62 -5.44 -2.88
C LYS A 132 -3.32 -4.96 -1.48
N PHE A 133 -4.33 -5.08 -0.62
CA PHE A 133 -4.19 -4.72 0.78
C PHE A 133 -4.71 -5.82 1.70
N ASN A 134 -4.18 -5.86 2.93
CA ASN A 134 -4.60 -6.83 3.92
C ASN A 134 -5.99 -6.52 4.47
N THR A 135 -6.29 -5.24 4.69
CA THR A 135 -7.52 -4.77 5.33
C THR A 135 -8.47 -4.03 4.40
N PHE A 136 -8.11 -3.88 3.13
CA PHE A 136 -8.86 -3.07 2.16
C PHE A 136 -8.97 -3.79 0.82
N TRP A 137 -10.19 -3.93 0.31
CA TRP A 137 -10.41 -4.50 -1.01
C TRP A 137 -10.38 -3.40 -2.06
N PHE A 138 -9.57 -3.59 -3.10
CA PHE A 138 -9.47 -2.67 -4.22
C PHE A 138 -9.60 -3.41 -5.55
N GLU A 139 -10.40 -2.84 -6.45
CA GLU A 139 -10.48 -3.22 -7.84
C GLU A 139 -10.32 -1.97 -8.71
N PRO A 140 -9.69 -2.06 -9.90
CA PRO A 140 -9.48 -0.93 -10.80
C PRO A 140 -10.76 -0.50 -11.54
N THR A 141 -11.93 -0.59 -10.90
CA THR A 141 -13.21 -0.08 -11.39
C THR A 141 -13.37 1.41 -11.05
N PRO A 142 -14.21 2.18 -11.75
CA PRO A 142 -14.49 3.58 -11.39
C PRO A 142 -14.90 3.75 -9.91
N GLN A 143 -15.69 2.81 -9.40
CA GLN A 143 -16.10 2.73 -8.00
C GLN A 143 -14.91 2.48 -7.08
N GLY A 144 -14.03 1.53 -7.42
CA GLY A 144 -12.83 1.24 -6.64
C GLY A 144 -11.84 2.40 -6.60
N LYS A 145 -11.63 3.11 -7.72
CA LYS A 145 -10.81 4.33 -7.80
C LYS A 145 -11.39 5.45 -6.92
N PHE A 146 -12.70 5.63 -6.94
CA PHE A 146 -13.39 6.57 -6.04
C PHE A 146 -13.16 6.19 -4.57
N MET A 147 -13.40 4.93 -4.20
CA MET A 147 -13.19 4.45 -2.82
C MET A 147 -11.75 4.60 -2.35
N LEU A 148 -10.78 4.32 -3.22
CA LEU A 148 -9.36 4.54 -2.92
C LEU A 148 -9.06 6.02 -2.66
N SER A 149 -9.63 6.91 -3.47
CA SER A 149 -9.46 8.37 -3.32
C SER A 149 -10.03 8.87 -1.99
N ILE A 150 -11.20 8.34 -1.57
CA ILE A 150 -11.80 8.63 -0.28
C ILE A 150 -10.92 8.13 0.86
N SER A 151 -10.33 6.94 0.75
CA SER A 151 -9.42 6.39 1.76
C SER A 151 -8.16 7.25 1.95
N PHE A 152 -7.55 7.72 0.85
CA PHE A 152 -6.43 8.67 0.94
C PHE A 152 -6.85 10.01 1.55
N SER A 153 -8.03 10.51 1.21
CA SER A 153 -8.57 11.75 1.78
C SER A 153 -8.85 11.63 3.28
N GLN A 154 -9.40 10.50 3.73
CA GLN A 154 -9.63 10.20 5.14
C GLN A 154 -8.30 10.16 5.91
N SER A 155 -7.28 9.53 5.32
CA SER A 155 -5.94 9.44 5.92
C SER A 155 -5.29 10.83 6.09
N LYS A 156 -5.46 11.71 5.09
CA LYS A 156 -5.02 13.11 5.16
C LYS A 156 -5.77 13.89 6.23
N TYR A 157 -7.11 13.80 6.24
CA TYR A 157 -7.95 14.45 7.24
C TYR A 157 -7.58 14.05 8.66
N TYR A 158 -7.33 12.76 8.92
CA TYR A 158 -6.93 12.29 10.24
C TYR A 158 -5.62 12.94 10.71
N VAL A 159 -4.63 13.02 9.83
CA VAL A 159 -3.33 13.66 10.13
C VAL A 159 -3.51 15.15 10.42
N ASP A 160 -4.29 15.85 9.59
CA ASP A 160 -4.50 17.29 9.72
C ASP A 160 -5.29 17.60 11.02
N SER A 161 -6.36 16.85 11.28
CA SER A 161 -7.16 16.99 12.50
C SER A 161 -6.34 16.70 13.77
N LEU A 162 -5.47 15.68 13.74
CA LEU A 162 -4.57 15.38 14.87
C LEU A 162 -3.61 16.54 15.14
N SER A 163 -3.07 17.16 14.08
CA SER A 163 -2.20 18.34 14.19
C SER A 163 -2.94 19.52 14.82
N GLU A 164 -4.17 19.81 14.37
CA GLU A 164 -5.01 20.87 14.93
C GLU A 164 -5.36 20.62 16.40
N ASN A 165 -5.78 19.40 16.73
CA ASN A 165 -6.10 19.00 18.09
C ASN A 165 -4.89 19.13 19.02
N THR A 166 -3.70 18.72 18.56
CA THR A 166 -2.44 18.87 19.30
C THR A 166 -2.12 20.34 19.55
N ARG A 167 -2.22 21.19 18.51
CA ARG A 167 -1.96 22.64 18.63
C ARG A 167 -2.98 23.32 19.55
N ARG A 168 -4.24 22.90 19.51
CA ARG A 168 -5.29 23.38 20.43
C ARG A 168 -4.95 22.99 21.88
N GLY A 169 -4.54 21.75 22.13
CA GLY A 169 -4.11 21.29 23.45
C GLY A 169 -2.92 22.07 24.00
N LEU A 170 -1.90 22.31 23.18
CA LEU A 170 -0.73 23.11 23.56
C LEU A 170 -1.10 24.58 23.87
N ARG A 171 -1.98 25.19 23.07
CA ARG A 171 -2.49 26.55 23.34
C ARG A 171 -3.27 26.59 24.65
N GLN A 172 -4.08 25.58 24.96
CA GLN A 172 -4.82 25.52 26.21
C GLN A 172 -3.89 25.38 27.41
N LYS A 173 -2.84 24.55 27.31
CA LYS A 173 -1.80 24.44 28.35
C LYS A 173 -1.14 25.79 28.64
N ALA A 174 -0.72 26.50 27.59
CA ALA A 174 -0.13 27.83 27.71
C ALA A 174 -1.08 28.84 28.39
N ARG A 175 -2.38 28.83 28.03
CA ARG A 175 -3.40 29.69 28.66
C ARG A 175 -3.61 29.38 30.14
N ASN A 176 -3.47 28.12 30.53
CA ASN A 176 -3.57 27.68 31.92
C ASN A 176 -2.28 27.93 32.74
N GLY A 177 -1.27 28.59 32.17
CA GLY A 177 0.01 28.87 32.82
C GLY A 177 1.01 27.71 32.83
N ASN A 178 0.70 26.59 32.15
CA ASN A 178 1.57 25.43 32.06
C ASN A 178 2.50 25.52 30.83
N PHE A 179 3.69 24.90 30.92
CA PHE A 179 4.64 24.91 29.81
C PHE A 179 4.15 24.04 28.63
N PRO A 180 3.97 24.59 27.42
CA PRO A 180 3.50 23.82 26.28
C PRO A 180 4.65 23.08 25.60
N GLY A 181 4.81 21.78 25.88
CA GLY A 181 5.73 20.92 25.12
C GLY A 181 6.59 20.03 26.02
N VAL A 182 7.84 19.80 25.60
CA VAL A 182 8.83 19.06 26.37
C VAL A 182 9.60 20.04 27.26
N ALA A 183 9.71 19.72 28.54
CA ALA A 183 10.49 20.50 29.49
C ALA A 183 11.91 20.81 28.96
N PRO A 184 12.42 22.04 29.17
CA PRO A 184 13.79 22.38 28.82
C PRO A 184 14.81 21.48 29.54
N ARG A 185 16.04 21.40 29.02
CA ARG A 185 17.14 20.70 29.70
C ARG A 185 17.29 21.22 31.13
N GLY A 186 17.36 20.30 32.10
CA GLY A 186 17.41 20.62 33.53
C GLY A 186 16.05 20.55 34.24
N TYR A 187 14.95 20.34 33.50
CA TYR A 187 13.60 20.16 34.04
C TYR A 187 13.00 18.84 33.57
N LEU A 188 12.04 18.29 34.32
CA LEU A 188 11.30 17.08 33.98
C LEU A 188 9.82 17.42 33.79
N ASN A 189 9.18 16.81 32.80
CA ASN A 189 7.73 16.86 32.67
C ASN A 189 7.11 16.05 33.82
N ASP A 190 6.13 16.61 34.52
CA ASP A 190 5.38 15.87 35.53
C ASP A 190 4.37 14.94 34.84
N THR A 191 4.63 13.64 34.85
CA THR A 191 3.79 12.63 34.18
C THR A 191 2.45 12.41 34.89
N ARG A 192 2.32 12.76 36.18
CA ARG A 192 1.08 12.60 36.95
C ARG A 192 0.09 13.71 36.63
N ASN A 193 0.56 14.95 36.55
CA ASN A 193 -0.28 16.10 36.22
C ASN A 193 -0.26 16.45 34.73
N ARG A 194 0.57 15.77 33.92
CA ARG A 194 0.81 16.04 32.49
C ARG A 194 1.18 17.51 32.22
N THR A 195 1.92 18.12 33.14
CA THR A 195 2.37 19.52 33.12
C THR A 195 3.85 19.65 32.90
#